data_AF-A0A498SEP3-F1
#
_entry.id   AF-A0A498SEP3-F1
#
_cell.length_a   1.000
_cell.length_b   1.000
_cell.length_c   1.000
_cell.angle_alpha   90.00
_cell.angle_beta   90.00
_cell.angle_gamma   90.00
#
_symmetry.space_group_name_H-M   'P 1'
#
loop_
_entity.id
_entity.type
_entity.pdbx_description
1 polymer ?
#
loop_
_entity_poly.entity_id
_entity_poly.type
_entity_poly.pdbx_seq_one_letter_code
_entity_poly.pdbx_strand_id
1 'polypeptide(L)'
;NTLLLSWPVHTHGSSREAIDSEYHTFTDKLHVGVATDMCLVVAKDIVNFPVSAIRLVGTIDVYWIVQDGGLCILIAYLLIQSKVWRGCKLRVIAIAQEMDNNTKLQADLQKYVYQLRIDARIMPLVLAEMKQNGKLNSDDNDTDSETRGKNDDKSGDNDNEETPTPSKEKVSAMKKAVSSLEKMPSNHDEKRVTIAESKNEIVEENESGGRDKKFRMLDKKKVRKMHTAVRLNELILANSADSQLVLLNLPKPPVAKEGLDDYMHYLEVLSDKIPRILFIRGTGKEVITTYS
;
A
#
# COMPACT_ATOMS: atom_id res chain seq x y z
N ASN A 1 6.44 22.20 12.85
CA ASN A 1 5.88 21.52 11.65
C ASN A 1 6.24 20.04 11.66
N THR A 2 7.49 19.67 11.93
CA THR A 2 7.93 18.26 12.00
C THR A 2 8.20 17.81 13.44
N LEU A 3 7.74 16.61 13.78
CA LEU A 3 8.07 15.88 15.01
C LEU A 3 9.07 14.78 14.68
N LEU A 4 10.26 14.83 15.31
CA LEU A 4 11.29 13.80 15.22
C LEU A 4 11.18 12.85 16.42
N LEU A 5 11.11 11.55 16.16
CA LEU A 5 11.02 10.50 17.16
C LEU A 5 12.14 9.47 16.98
N SER A 6 12.64 8.92 18.09
CA SER A 6 13.31 7.61 18.07
C SER A 6 12.25 6.52 18.02
N TRP A 7 12.57 5.41 17.35
CA TRP A 7 11.91 4.13 17.56
C TRP A 7 12.05 3.69 19.04
N PRO A 8 11.02 3.06 19.64
CA PRO A 8 11.11 2.55 21.01
C PRO A 8 12.03 1.33 21.08
N VAL A 9 12.86 1.20 22.13
CA VAL A 9 13.90 0.16 22.21
C VAL A 9 13.66 -0.87 23.31
N HIS A 10 13.76 -2.16 22.93
CA HIS A 10 13.73 -3.28 23.86
C HIS A 10 15.13 -3.53 24.45
N THR A 11 15.52 -2.76 25.46
CA THR A 11 16.82 -2.93 26.13
C THR A 11 16.83 -4.12 27.09
N HIS A 12 17.72 -5.09 26.85
CA HIS A 12 17.94 -6.23 27.75
C HIS A 12 18.26 -5.74 29.18
N GLY A 13 17.45 -6.16 30.15
CA GLY A 13 17.59 -5.79 31.57
C GLY A 13 16.60 -4.71 32.04
N SER A 14 15.88 -4.03 31.14
CA SER A 14 14.74 -3.20 31.54
C SER A 14 13.58 -4.06 32.03
N SER A 15 12.82 -3.56 33.01
CA SER A 15 11.59 -4.21 33.44
C SER A 15 10.51 -4.12 32.35
N ARG A 16 9.54 -5.03 32.37
CA ARG A 16 8.49 -5.09 31.33
C ARG A 16 7.64 -3.81 31.33
N GLU A 17 7.37 -3.28 32.51
CA GLU A 17 6.60 -2.05 32.73
C GLU A 17 7.33 -0.82 32.15
N ALA A 18 8.66 -0.78 32.21
CA ALA A 18 9.46 0.28 31.61
C ALA A 18 9.43 0.23 30.07
N ILE A 19 9.55 -0.98 29.50
CA ILE A 19 9.46 -1.21 28.05
C ILE A 19 8.07 -0.84 27.52
N ASP A 20 7.01 -1.36 28.16
CA ASP A 20 5.63 -1.10 27.77
C ASP A 20 5.29 0.41 27.92
N SER A 21 5.86 1.10 28.92
CA SER A 21 5.74 2.55 29.10
C SER A 21 6.44 3.38 28.01
N GLU A 22 7.66 3.01 27.60
CA GLU A 22 8.34 3.67 26.46
C GLU A 22 7.55 3.46 25.16
N TYR A 23 7.09 2.24 24.92
CA TYR A 23 6.27 1.88 23.76
C TYR A 23 4.97 2.69 23.70
N HIS A 24 4.18 2.72 24.79
CA HIS A 24 2.95 3.52 24.85
C HIS A 24 3.24 5.03 24.68
N THR A 25 4.32 5.52 25.30
CA THR A 25 4.77 6.91 25.15
C THR A 25 5.15 7.24 23.69
N PHE A 26 5.74 6.29 22.95
CA PHE A 26 6.00 6.43 21.52
C PHE A 26 4.70 6.47 20.72
N THR A 27 3.77 5.52 20.95
CA THR A 27 2.51 5.47 20.20
C THR A 27 1.62 6.68 20.44
N ASP A 28 1.62 7.24 21.64
CA ASP A 28 0.84 8.45 21.95
C ASP A 28 1.47 9.70 21.28
N LYS A 29 2.81 9.82 21.23
CA LYS A 29 3.48 10.86 20.43
C LYS A 29 3.16 10.72 18.94
N LEU A 30 3.11 9.49 18.43
CA LEU A 30 2.75 9.16 17.04
C LEU A 30 1.31 9.59 16.72
N HIS A 31 0.35 9.26 17.58
CA HIS A 31 -1.06 9.67 17.47
C HIS A 31 -1.23 11.19 17.57
N VAL A 32 -0.64 11.83 18.59
CA VAL A 32 -0.70 13.29 18.77
C VAL A 32 -0.16 14.01 17.53
N GLY A 33 1.00 13.62 17.02
CA GLY A 33 1.59 14.25 15.85
C GLY A 33 0.73 14.13 14.57
N VAL A 34 0.03 13.00 14.38
CA VAL A 34 -0.97 12.88 13.29
C VAL A 34 -2.21 13.74 13.55
N ALA A 35 -2.67 13.84 14.80
CA ALA A 35 -3.86 14.61 15.17
C ALA A 35 -3.64 16.14 15.11
N THR A 36 -2.39 16.61 15.26
CA THR A 36 -2.01 18.03 15.21
C THR A 36 -1.49 18.49 13.84
N ASP A 37 -1.72 17.72 12.76
CA ASP A 37 -1.16 17.98 11.43
C ASP A 37 0.35 18.28 11.45
N MET A 38 1.14 17.42 12.12
CA MET A 38 2.60 17.47 12.02
C MET A 38 3.14 16.42 11.05
N CYS A 39 4.18 16.82 10.33
CA CYS A 39 5.06 15.88 9.64
C CYS A 39 5.75 14.99 10.69
N LEU A 40 5.86 13.69 10.44
CA LEU A 40 6.55 12.76 11.34
C LEU A 40 7.83 12.24 10.68
N VAL A 41 8.89 12.19 11.46
CA VAL A 41 10.14 11.52 11.11
C VAL A 41 10.49 10.58 12.26
N VAL A 42 10.59 9.28 11.99
CA VAL A 42 10.93 8.25 12.98
C VAL A 42 12.23 7.57 12.56
N ALA A 43 13.28 7.74 13.35
CA ALA A 43 14.56 7.06 13.15
C ALA A 43 14.57 5.75 13.97
N LYS A 44 14.74 4.62 13.28
CA LYS A 44 14.88 3.30 13.92
C LYS A 44 16.35 2.91 13.98
N ASP A 45 16.70 2.20 15.06
CA ASP A 45 18.05 1.78 15.42
C ASP A 45 19.05 2.93 15.44
N ILE A 46 18.70 4.02 16.16
CA ILE A 46 19.47 5.28 16.23
C ILE A 46 20.94 5.09 16.64
N VAL A 47 21.25 4.01 17.36
CA VAL A 47 22.63 3.61 17.74
C VAL A 47 23.53 3.33 16.54
N ASN A 48 22.96 3.00 15.38
CA ASN A 48 23.69 2.73 14.15
C ASN A 48 23.97 4.00 13.33
N PHE A 49 23.43 5.16 13.71
CA PHE A 49 23.61 6.43 12.97
C PHE A 49 25.00 7.04 13.19
N PRO A 50 25.60 7.67 12.16
CA PRO A 50 26.95 8.24 12.24
C PRO A 50 27.00 9.48 13.14
N VAL A 51 28.04 9.57 13.97
CA VAL A 51 28.42 10.82 14.65
C VAL A 51 29.04 11.82 13.67
N SER A 52 28.90 13.12 13.95
CA SER A 52 29.29 14.23 13.05
C SER A 52 30.76 14.30 12.60
N ALA A 53 31.64 13.49 13.19
CA ALA A 53 33.04 13.34 12.79
C ALA A 53 33.25 12.37 11.62
N ILE A 54 32.31 11.42 11.43
CA ILE A 54 32.38 10.39 10.38
C ILE A 54 31.90 10.99 9.04
N ARG A 55 32.49 10.54 7.93
CA ARG A 55 31.94 10.75 6.58
C ARG A 55 31.59 9.40 5.98
N LEU A 56 30.36 9.27 5.49
CA LEU A 56 29.88 8.06 4.83
C LEU A 56 30.00 8.20 3.30
N VAL A 57 30.26 7.07 2.66
CA VAL A 57 30.34 6.89 1.20
C VAL A 57 29.51 5.64 0.86
N GLY A 58 28.77 5.69 -0.24
CA GLY A 58 27.80 4.67 -0.61
C GLY A 58 26.49 5.29 -1.10
N THR A 59 25.37 4.69 -0.76
CA THR A 59 24.03 5.06 -1.25
C THR A 59 23.09 5.54 -0.15
N ILE A 60 22.21 6.49 -0.47
CA ILE A 60 21.00 6.80 0.30
C ILE A 60 19.82 6.48 -0.61
N ASP A 61 18.90 5.66 -0.12
CA ASP A 61 17.83 5.09 -0.94
C ASP A 61 16.46 5.55 -0.46
N VAL A 62 15.73 6.23 -1.33
CA VAL A 62 14.36 6.67 -1.07
C VAL A 62 13.41 5.68 -1.74
N TYR A 63 12.67 4.92 -0.93
CA TYR A 63 11.66 3.98 -1.41
C TYR A 63 10.31 4.69 -1.64
N TRP A 64 10.05 5.00 -2.91
CA TRP A 64 8.84 5.67 -3.36
C TRP A 64 7.76 4.63 -3.66
N ILE A 65 6.99 4.32 -2.61
CA ILE A 65 5.86 3.37 -2.62
C ILE A 65 4.51 4.14 -2.70
N VAL A 66 4.48 5.38 -2.23
CA VAL A 66 3.30 6.24 -2.15
C VAL A 66 3.70 7.65 -2.55
N GLN A 67 2.81 8.36 -3.27
CA GLN A 67 3.00 9.76 -3.63
C GLN A 67 2.90 10.64 -2.37
N ASP A 68 4.06 11.03 -1.85
CA ASP A 68 4.28 11.66 -0.54
C ASP A 68 4.51 13.18 -0.59
N GLY A 69 4.19 13.79 -1.74
CA GLY A 69 4.59 15.17 -2.06
C GLY A 69 6.09 15.34 -2.33
N GLY A 70 6.88 14.26 -2.34
CA GLY A 70 8.34 14.28 -2.49
C GLY A 70 9.11 14.57 -1.20
N LEU A 71 8.46 14.54 -0.04
CA LEU A 71 9.07 14.85 1.25
C LEU A 71 10.26 13.93 1.58
N CYS A 72 10.19 12.63 1.25
CA CYS A 72 11.32 11.71 1.45
C CYS A 72 12.52 12.10 0.57
N ILE A 73 12.26 12.54 -0.67
CA ILE A 73 13.31 12.98 -1.61
C ILE A 73 13.95 14.28 -1.11
N LEU A 74 13.15 15.22 -0.58
CA LEU A 74 13.65 16.45 0.03
C LEU A 74 14.54 16.18 1.25
N ILE A 75 14.13 15.28 2.15
CA ILE A 75 14.93 14.93 3.34
C ILE A 75 16.24 14.25 2.93
N ALA A 76 16.24 13.35 1.94
CA ALA A 76 17.47 12.77 1.40
C ALA A 76 18.41 13.82 0.80
N TYR A 77 17.88 14.75 0.00
CA TYR A 77 18.65 15.84 -0.59
C TYR A 77 19.28 16.75 0.47
N LEU A 78 18.53 17.12 1.51
CA LEU A 78 19.02 17.93 2.62
C LEU A 78 20.12 17.22 3.42
N LEU A 79 19.98 15.90 3.66
CA LEU A 79 21.03 15.10 4.30
C LEU A 79 22.34 15.15 3.51
N ILE A 80 22.29 14.98 2.19
CA ILE A 80 23.47 15.00 1.29
C ILE A 80 24.21 16.35 1.28
N GLN A 81 23.58 17.45 1.72
CA GLN A 81 24.31 18.72 1.89
C GLN A 81 25.28 18.72 3.07
N SER A 82 25.05 17.85 4.07
CA SER A 82 25.86 17.78 5.29
C SER A 82 27.24 17.14 5.07
N LYS A 83 28.20 17.47 5.94
CA LYS A 83 29.57 16.92 5.90
C LYS A 83 29.63 15.39 6.04
N VAL A 84 28.64 14.80 6.70
CA VAL A 84 28.55 13.35 6.98
C VAL A 84 28.11 12.59 5.73
N TRP A 85 27.07 13.07 5.05
CA TRP A 85 26.38 12.33 3.98
C TRP A 85 26.71 12.80 2.56
N ARG A 86 27.46 13.90 2.38
CA ARG A 86 27.89 14.42 1.06
C ARG A 86 28.71 13.43 0.21
N GLY A 87 29.29 12.40 0.83
CA GLY A 87 29.97 11.31 0.10
C GLY A 87 29.02 10.26 -0.49
N CYS A 88 27.73 10.29 -0.16
CA CYS A 88 26.75 9.33 -0.62
C CYS A 88 26.05 9.76 -1.93
N LYS A 89 25.53 8.79 -2.68
CA LYS A 89 24.72 8.98 -3.89
C LYS A 89 23.26 8.66 -3.64
N LEU A 90 22.36 9.50 -4.15
CA LEU A 90 20.92 9.32 -3.99
C LEU A 90 20.38 8.35 -5.04
N ARG A 91 19.65 7.33 -4.59
CA ARG A 91 18.79 6.50 -5.45
C ARG A 91 17.32 6.72 -5.05
N VAL A 92 16.44 6.88 -6.04
CA VAL A 92 14.99 6.85 -5.82
C VAL A 92 14.49 5.54 -6.39
N ILE A 93 14.11 4.64 -5.49
CA ILE A 93 13.65 3.28 -5.80
C ILE A 93 12.14 3.33 -5.89
N ALA A 94 11.63 3.29 -7.12
CA ALA A 94 10.21 3.44 -7.43
C ALA A 94 9.56 2.05 -7.43
N ILE A 95 8.66 1.79 -6.48
CA ILE A 95 7.96 0.51 -6.40
C ILE A 95 6.63 0.62 -7.15
N ALA A 96 6.45 -0.27 -8.11
CA ALA A 96 5.26 -0.39 -8.96
C ALA A 96 4.64 -1.79 -8.86
N GLN A 97 3.36 -1.94 -9.17
CA GLN A 97 2.68 -3.24 -9.25
C GLN A 97 2.88 -3.87 -10.64
N GLU A 98 2.61 -5.18 -10.78
CA GLU A 98 2.73 -5.89 -12.08
C GLU A 98 1.87 -5.28 -13.20
N MET A 99 0.80 -4.56 -12.85
CA MET A 99 -0.15 -3.94 -13.77
C MET A 99 0.20 -2.48 -14.13
N ASP A 100 1.22 -1.89 -13.50
CA ASP A 100 1.56 -0.47 -13.67
C ASP A 100 2.43 -0.19 -14.90
N ASN A 101 2.29 1.01 -15.47
CA ASN A 101 3.17 1.49 -16.53
C ASN A 101 4.49 2.02 -15.94
N ASN A 102 5.41 1.10 -15.65
CA ASN A 102 6.74 1.35 -15.10
C ASN A 102 7.51 2.44 -15.86
N THR A 103 7.43 2.44 -17.19
CA THR A 103 8.11 3.41 -18.06
C THR A 103 7.59 4.83 -17.83
N LYS A 104 6.26 4.99 -17.67
CA LYS A 104 5.66 6.29 -17.33
C LYS A 104 6.05 6.73 -15.92
N LEU A 105 5.95 5.84 -14.93
CA LEU A 105 6.33 6.14 -13.54
C LEU A 105 7.79 6.63 -13.44
N GLN A 106 8.71 5.95 -14.14
CA GLN A 106 10.11 6.33 -14.22
C GLN A 106 10.31 7.70 -14.91
N ALA A 107 9.59 7.97 -16.00
CA ALA A 107 9.69 9.25 -16.72
C ALA A 107 9.16 10.44 -15.91
N ASP A 108 8.01 10.27 -15.25
CA ASP A 108 7.43 11.31 -14.38
C ASP A 108 8.32 11.59 -13.16
N LEU A 109 8.92 10.56 -12.54
CA LEU A 109 9.95 10.73 -11.51
C LEU A 109 11.21 11.43 -12.02
N GLN A 110 11.73 11.02 -13.17
CA GLN A 110 12.95 11.58 -13.74
C GLN A 110 12.78 13.08 -14.04
N LYS A 111 11.59 13.47 -14.51
CA LYS A 111 11.18 14.87 -14.70
C LYS A 111 11.06 15.62 -13.36
N TYR A 112 10.48 15.00 -12.33
CA TYR A 112 10.32 15.60 -11.01
C TYR A 112 11.67 15.92 -10.35
N VAL A 113 12.60 14.95 -10.27
CA VAL A 113 13.93 15.21 -9.67
C VAL A 113 14.74 16.22 -10.48
N TYR A 114 14.60 16.22 -11.82
CA TYR A 114 15.20 17.22 -12.70
C TYR A 114 14.66 18.64 -12.44
N GLN A 115 13.34 18.81 -12.26
CA GLN A 115 12.73 20.09 -11.91
C GLN A 115 13.19 20.62 -10.54
N LEU A 116 13.47 19.72 -9.59
CA LEU A 116 14.07 20.07 -8.29
C LEU A 116 15.61 20.24 -8.34
N ARG A 117 16.26 19.98 -9.48
CA ARG A 117 17.73 19.94 -9.66
C ARG A 117 18.46 18.95 -8.73
N ILE A 118 17.82 17.83 -8.40
CA ILE A 118 18.37 16.78 -7.52
C ILE A 118 19.09 15.71 -8.36
N ASP A 119 20.40 15.54 -8.14
CA ASP A 119 21.19 14.41 -8.69
C ASP A 119 20.76 13.10 -7.99
N ALA A 120 19.84 12.36 -8.62
CA ALA A 120 19.32 11.10 -8.12
C ALA A 120 19.14 10.08 -9.24
N ARG A 121 19.62 8.85 -9.02
CA ARG A 121 19.38 7.71 -9.92
C ARG A 121 17.99 7.13 -9.66
N ILE A 122 17.11 7.18 -10.66
CA ILE A 122 15.82 6.48 -10.60
C ILE A 122 16.03 4.98 -10.86
N MET A 123 15.42 4.11 -10.05
CA MET A 123 15.43 2.65 -10.22
C MET A 123 13.99 2.10 -10.05
N PRO A 124 13.31 1.67 -11.12
CA PRO A 124 12.01 1.01 -11.00
C PRO A 124 12.18 -0.43 -10.52
N LEU A 125 11.34 -0.86 -9.57
CA LEU A 125 11.22 -2.24 -9.11
C LEU A 125 9.74 -2.66 -9.10
N VAL A 126 9.46 -3.91 -9.45
CA VAL A 126 8.10 -4.48 -9.46
C VAL A 126 7.84 -5.27 -8.19
N LEU A 127 6.79 -4.92 -7.45
CA LEU A 127 6.26 -5.68 -6.33
C LEU A 127 5.26 -6.71 -6.87
N ALA A 128 5.73 -7.95 -7.03
CA ALA A 128 4.91 -9.08 -7.45
C ALA A 128 3.84 -9.43 -6.41
N GLU A 129 2.61 -9.71 -6.84
CA GLU A 129 1.52 -10.15 -5.94
C GLU A 129 1.57 -11.67 -5.70
N MET A 130 1.30 -12.08 -4.46
CA MET A 130 1.03 -13.49 -4.17
C MET A 130 -0.35 -13.88 -4.72
N LYS A 131 -0.36 -14.55 -5.88
CA LYS A 131 -1.54 -15.26 -6.39
C LYS A 131 -2.07 -16.20 -5.31
N GLN A 132 -3.27 -15.96 -4.81
CA GLN A 132 -3.88 -16.82 -3.79
C GLN A 132 -4.20 -18.17 -4.46
N ASN A 133 -3.42 -19.22 -4.16
CA ASN A 133 -3.66 -20.55 -4.71
C ASN A 133 -5.09 -21.00 -4.37
N GLY A 134 -5.94 -21.06 -5.40
CA GLY A 134 -7.35 -21.42 -5.29
C GLY A 134 -7.56 -22.91 -5.05
N LYS A 135 -7.20 -23.39 -3.85
CA LYS A 135 -7.52 -24.74 -3.38
C LYS A 135 -8.47 -24.69 -2.19
N LEU A 136 -9.72 -24.31 -2.52
CA LEU A 136 -10.92 -24.45 -1.69
C LEU A 136 -11.99 -25.12 -2.57
N ASN A 137 -11.66 -26.35 -2.92
CA ASN A 137 -12.39 -27.42 -3.62
C ASN A 137 -11.51 -28.66 -3.38
N SER A 138 -12.01 -29.80 -2.90
CA SER A 138 -13.39 -30.16 -2.57
C SER A 138 -13.39 -31.39 -1.65
N ASP A 139 -13.71 -31.21 -0.37
CA ASP A 139 -13.71 -32.28 0.66
C ASP A 139 -15.05 -32.32 1.43
N ASP A 140 -16.15 -32.09 0.71
CA ASP A 140 -17.54 -32.35 1.16
C ASP A 140 -18.23 -33.18 0.06
N ASN A 141 -17.98 -34.49 0.05
CA ASN A 141 -18.67 -35.48 -0.78
C ASN A 141 -19.00 -36.67 0.13
N ASP A 142 -20.17 -36.61 0.79
CA ASP A 142 -20.66 -37.70 1.63
C ASP A 142 -20.80 -39.00 0.83
N THR A 143 -20.42 -40.11 1.46
CA THR A 143 -20.25 -41.40 0.79
C THR A 143 -21.52 -42.25 0.88
N ASP A 144 -22.62 -41.76 0.29
CA ASP A 144 -23.86 -42.53 0.19
C ASP A 144 -23.86 -43.45 -1.04
N SER A 145 -23.76 -44.75 -0.78
CA SER A 145 -23.88 -45.81 -1.78
C SER A 145 -25.31 -46.33 -1.86
N GLU A 146 -25.95 -46.32 -3.04
CA GLU A 146 -26.88 -47.39 -3.39
C GLU A 146 -27.06 -47.61 -4.90
N THR A 147 -27.79 -48.67 -5.28
CA THR A 147 -27.51 -49.46 -6.50
C THR A 147 -28.70 -49.55 -7.46
N ARG A 148 -28.48 -49.29 -8.76
CA ARG A 148 -29.13 -49.85 -9.99
C ARG A 148 -28.96 -48.87 -11.16
N GLY A 149 -28.87 -49.29 -12.43
CA GLY A 149 -28.86 -50.64 -13.00
C GLY A 149 -28.40 -50.61 -14.47
N LYS A 150 -28.22 -51.79 -15.09
CA LYS A 150 -27.72 -51.93 -16.47
C LYS A 150 -28.71 -51.41 -17.52
N ASN A 151 -28.19 -51.00 -18.68
CA ASN A 151 -28.37 -51.76 -19.93
C ASN A 151 -27.34 -51.35 -21.00
N ASP A 152 -27.02 -52.30 -21.88
CA ASP A 152 -26.20 -52.16 -23.08
C ASP A 152 -27.04 -51.45 -24.20
N ASP A 153 -26.58 -51.07 -25.41
CA ASP A 153 -25.58 -51.70 -26.28
C ASP A 153 -25.18 -50.81 -27.49
N LYS A 154 -24.02 -51.11 -28.11
CA LYS A 154 -23.59 -50.93 -29.53
C LYS A 154 -23.85 -49.66 -30.38
N SER A 155 -22.70 -49.12 -30.82
CA SER A 155 -22.29 -48.87 -32.24
C SER A 155 -22.85 -47.70 -33.06
N GLY A 156 -22.01 -47.15 -33.95
CA GLY A 156 -22.36 -46.13 -34.94
C GLY A 156 -21.13 -45.36 -35.43
N ASP A 157 -20.34 -45.96 -36.33
CA ASP A 157 -19.13 -45.38 -36.91
C ASP A 157 -19.40 -44.80 -38.32
N ASN A 158 -18.69 -43.73 -38.71
CA ASN A 158 -18.38 -43.32 -40.10
C ASN A 158 -17.82 -41.88 -40.19
N ASP A 159 -16.77 -41.71 -40.98
CA ASP A 159 -16.20 -40.42 -41.41
C ASP A 159 -17.02 -39.74 -42.54
N ASN A 160 -16.84 -38.41 -42.72
CA ASN A 160 -16.21 -37.84 -43.93
C ASN A 160 -16.26 -36.29 -44.02
N GLU A 161 -15.06 -35.70 -44.00
CA GLU A 161 -14.47 -34.81 -45.03
C GLU A 161 -15.11 -33.47 -45.51
N GLU A 162 -14.27 -32.70 -46.23
CA GLU A 162 -14.47 -31.50 -47.06
C GLU A 162 -14.83 -30.12 -46.45
N THR A 163 -13.80 -29.25 -46.42
CA THR A 163 -13.91 -27.79 -46.62
C THR A 163 -13.90 -27.46 -48.13
N PRO A 164 -14.61 -26.42 -48.64
CA PRO A 164 -14.04 -25.06 -48.60
C PRO A 164 -15.05 -23.88 -48.52
N THR A 165 -14.52 -22.66 -48.60
CA THR A 165 -15.18 -21.33 -48.56
C THR A 165 -15.69 -20.90 -49.98
N PRO A 166 -16.25 -19.68 -50.28
CA PRO A 166 -16.41 -18.46 -49.46
C PRO A 166 -17.69 -17.58 -49.64
N SER A 167 -17.73 -16.47 -48.86
CA SER A 167 -18.33 -15.14 -49.17
C SER A 167 -19.86 -14.90 -49.08
N LYS A 168 -20.26 -13.84 -48.35
CA LYS A 168 -20.77 -12.55 -48.91
C LYS A 168 -21.09 -11.47 -47.85
N GLU A 169 -21.29 -10.23 -48.30
CA GLU A 169 -21.32 -9.01 -47.49
C GLU A 169 -22.74 -8.49 -47.13
N LYS A 170 -22.81 -7.69 -46.06
CA LYS A 170 -23.54 -6.40 -45.89
C LYS A 170 -23.26 -5.90 -44.46
N VAL A 171 -22.73 -4.71 -44.16
CA VAL A 171 -22.82 -3.36 -44.76
C VAL A 171 -24.20 -2.71 -44.62
N SER A 172 -24.36 -1.91 -43.56
CA SER A 172 -24.97 -0.58 -43.65
C SER A 172 -24.43 0.34 -42.53
N ALA A 173 -24.40 1.65 -42.78
CA ALA A 173 -24.09 2.68 -41.80
C ALA A 173 -24.61 4.03 -42.31
N MET A 174 -25.16 4.90 -41.43
CA MET A 174 -25.04 6.35 -41.63
C MET A 174 -25.30 7.20 -40.38
N LYS A 175 -24.67 8.39 -40.39
CA LYS A 175 -24.77 9.57 -39.51
C LYS A 175 -26.20 10.20 -39.59
N LYS A 176 -26.66 11.27 -38.91
CA LYS A 176 -26.11 12.50 -38.22
C LYS A 176 -27.29 13.07 -37.34
N ALA A 177 -27.30 14.19 -36.57
CA ALA A 177 -26.38 15.29 -36.26
C ALA A 177 -26.71 16.05 -34.93
N VAL A 178 -25.68 16.40 -34.16
CA VAL A 178 -25.38 17.70 -33.48
C VAL A 178 -26.49 18.76 -33.21
N SER A 179 -26.70 19.11 -31.92
CA SER A 179 -26.78 20.48 -31.36
C SER A 179 -26.96 20.43 -29.82
N SER A 180 -27.06 21.55 -29.07
CA SER A 180 -25.97 22.47 -28.67
C SER A 180 -26.41 23.43 -27.55
N LEU A 181 -25.63 23.52 -26.47
CA LEU A 181 -25.60 24.55 -25.40
C LEU A 181 -26.81 24.78 -24.44
N GLU A 182 -26.44 24.80 -23.14
CA GLU A 182 -26.66 25.88 -22.13
C GLU A 182 -27.67 25.78 -20.94
N LYS A 183 -27.16 26.33 -19.82
CA LYS A 183 -27.78 26.87 -18.59
C LYS A 183 -28.42 25.95 -17.53
N MET A 184 -28.01 26.17 -16.28
CA MET A 184 -28.79 25.98 -15.03
C MET A 184 -29.38 27.36 -14.62
N PRO A 185 -30.36 27.45 -13.68
CA PRO A 185 -29.97 27.59 -12.26
C PRO A 185 -30.97 27.09 -11.17
N SER A 186 -30.41 26.82 -9.98
CA SER A 186 -30.90 27.05 -8.60
C SER A 186 -32.38 26.92 -8.14
N ASN A 187 -32.56 26.09 -7.10
CA ASN A 187 -33.23 26.36 -5.79
C ASN A 187 -34.76 26.55 -5.60
N HIS A 188 -35.26 25.84 -4.55
CA HIS A 188 -36.41 26.15 -3.67
C HIS A 188 -37.83 26.15 -4.31
N ASP A 189 -38.92 25.71 -3.66
CA ASP A 189 -39.18 25.66 -2.20
C ASP A 189 -40.23 24.62 -1.70
N GLU A 190 -40.36 24.53 -0.38
CA GLU A 190 -41.49 24.07 0.49
C GLU A 190 -42.26 22.71 0.33
N LYS A 191 -42.02 21.86 1.35
CA LYS A 191 -42.95 20.95 2.10
C LYS A 191 -44.40 20.72 1.61
N ARG A 192 -44.75 19.42 1.45
CA ARG A 192 -45.85 18.78 2.21
C ARG A 192 -45.73 17.25 2.23
N VAL A 193 -45.58 16.64 3.40
CA VAL A 193 -45.75 15.18 3.62
C VAL A 193 -46.57 14.98 4.88
N THR A 194 -47.61 14.14 4.80
CA THR A 194 -48.53 13.84 5.90
C THR A 194 -48.05 12.65 6.73
N ILE A 195 -48.34 12.68 8.03
CA ILE A 195 -48.13 11.53 8.93
C ILE A 195 -49.08 10.40 8.51
N ALA A 196 -48.52 9.20 8.35
CA ALA A 196 -49.27 7.95 8.26
C ALA A 196 -48.48 6.88 9.03
N GLU A 197 -49.07 6.35 10.09
CA GLU A 197 -48.44 5.35 10.95
C GLU A 197 -48.51 3.97 10.29
N SER A 198 -47.35 3.35 10.08
CA SER A 198 -47.23 1.95 9.67
C SER A 198 -46.44 1.18 10.73
N LYS A 199 -46.92 -0.02 11.05
CA LYS A 199 -46.43 -0.80 12.20
C LYS A 199 -45.02 -1.34 11.96
N ASN A 200 -44.13 -1.22 12.94
CA ASN A 200 -42.90 -2.01 12.97
C ASN A 200 -43.24 -3.47 13.26
N GLU A 201 -43.09 -4.33 12.26
CA GLU A 201 -42.82 -5.75 12.50
C GLU A 201 -41.31 -5.90 12.79
N ILE A 202 -40.97 -6.56 13.90
CA ILE A 202 -39.56 -6.79 14.26
C ILE A 202 -39.07 -7.99 13.46
N VAL A 203 -38.39 -7.72 12.35
CA VAL A 203 -37.62 -8.72 11.63
C VAL A 203 -36.29 -8.92 12.37
N GLU A 204 -36.15 -10.03 13.08
CA GLU A 204 -34.87 -10.44 13.66
C GLU A 204 -33.91 -10.93 12.56
N GLU A 205 -33.23 -9.98 11.89
CA GLU A 205 -32.10 -10.32 11.03
C GLU A 205 -30.94 -10.91 11.84
N ASN A 206 -30.38 -12.03 11.37
CA ASN A 206 -29.32 -12.76 12.05
C ASN A 206 -27.97 -11.98 12.07
N GLU A 207 -27.79 -11.10 13.06
CA GLU A 207 -26.55 -10.32 13.24
C GLU A 207 -25.27 -11.19 13.34
N SER A 208 -25.39 -12.43 13.85
CA SER A 208 -24.29 -13.38 14.03
C SER A 208 -23.45 -13.54 12.76
N GLY A 209 -24.10 -13.94 11.66
CA GLY A 209 -23.45 -14.12 10.36
C GLY A 209 -22.89 -12.84 9.76
N GLY A 210 -23.36 -11.66 10.19
CA GLY A 210 -22.78 -10.37 9.81
C GLY A 210 -21.46 -10.08 10.52
N ARG A 211 -21.40 -10.34 11.83
CA ARG A 211 -20.19 -10.15 12.66
C ARG A 211 -19.07 -11.09 12.24
N ASP A 212 -19.37 -12.37 12.00
CA ASP A 212 -18.37 -13.38 11.61
C ASP A 212 -17.75 -13.09 10.23
N LYS A 213 -18.57 -12.67 9.26
CA LYS A 213 -18.08 -12.24 7.93
C LYS A 213 -17.20 -10.99 8.03
N LYS A 214 -17.56 -10.03 8.89
CA LYS A 214 -16.76 -8.83 9.17
C LYS A 214 -15.42 -9.17 9.82
N PHE A 215 -15.40 -10.07 10.80
CA PHE A 215 -14.21 -10.55 11.48
C PHE A 215 -13.23 -11.23 10.51
N ARG A 216 -13.69 -12.28 9.79
CA ARG A 216 -12.88 -13.00 8.78
C ARG A 216 -12.31 -12.07 7.69
N MET A 217 -13.03 -11.00 7.32
CA MET A 217 -12.53 -9.99 6.38
C MET A 217 -11.44 -9.09 6.98
N LEU A 218 -11.50 -8.77 8.27
CA LEU A 218 -10.44 -8.01 8.96
C LEU A 218 -9.16 -8.84 9.03
N ASP A 219 -9.24 -10.12 9.40
CA ASP A 219 -8.08 -11.02 9.44
C ASP A 219 -7.44 -11.16 8.05
N LYS A 220 -8.25 -11.38 7.01
CA LYS A 220 -7.76 -11.44 5.62
C LYS A 220 -7.09 -10.13 5.17
N LYS A 221 -7.44 -8.98 5.76
CA LYS A 221 -6.75 -7.69 5.55
C LYS A 221 -5.45 -7.58 6.37
N LYS A 222 -5.42 -8.03 7.63
CA LYS A 222 -4.19 -8.10 8.45
C LYS A 222 -3.13 -8.99 7.78
N VAL A 223 -3.50 -10.22 7.44
CA VAL A 223 -2.62 -11.21 6.79
C VAL A 223 -2.06 -10.68 5.47
N ARG A 224 -2.89 -10.07 4.61
CA ARG A 224 -2.43 -9.45 3.36
C ARG A 224 -1.40 -8.35 3.60
N LYS A 225 -1.65 -7.43 4.55
CA LYS A 225 -0.65 -6.40 4.93
C LYS A 225 0.67 -7.03 5.37
N MET A 226 0.63 -8.08 6.20
CA MET A 226 1.85 -8.70 6.71
C MET A 226 2.68 -9.36 5.59
N HIS A 227 2.04 -10.05 4.63
CA HIS A 227 2.74 -10.54 3.43
C HIS A 227 3.34 -9.40 2.59
N THR A 228 2.66 -8.26 2.47
CA THR A 228 3.22 -7.07 1.81
C THR A 228 4.44 -6.53 2.56
N ALA A 229 4.44 -6.50 3.90
CA ALA A 229 5.59 -6.08 4.70
C ALA A 229 6.82 -6.98 4.46
N VAL A 230 6.63 -8.32 4.55
CA VAL A 230 7.69 -9.31 4.29
C VAL A 230 8.25 -9.11 2.88
N ARG A 231 7.38 -9.05 1.85
CA ARG A 231 7.82 -8.96 0.46
C ARG A 231 8.48 -7.62 0.11
N LEU A 232 8.06 -6.53 0.75
CA LEU A 232 8.76 -5.25 0.67
C LEU A 232 10.15 -5.33 1.32
N ASN A 233 10.28 -5.94 2.51
CA ASN A 233 11.58 -6.06 3.16
C ASN A 233 12.55 -6.96 2.37
N GLU A 234 12.08 -8.10 1.83
CA GLU A 234 12.86 -8.91 0.88
C GLU A 234 13.39 -8.08 -0.29
N LEU A 235 12.54 -7.22 -0.87
CA LEU A 235 12.90 -6.35 -2.00
C LEU A 235 13.86 -5.21 -1.58
N ILE A 236 13.79 -4.73 -0.34
CA ILE A 236 14.72 -3.75 0.21
C ILE A 236 16.09 -4.40 0.46
N LEU A 237 16.14 -5.52 1.19
CA LEU A 237 17.39 -6.24 1.47
C LEU A 237 18.09 -6.67 0.17
N ALA A 238 17.35 -7.10 -0.86
CA ALA A 238 17.91 -7.50 -2.15
C ALA A 238 18.54 -6.35 -2.97
N ASN A 239 18.24 -5.07 -2.67
CA ASN A 239 18.71 -3.91 -3.43
C ASN A 239 19.55 -2.90 -2.62
N SER A 240 19.44 -2.95 -1.28
CA SER A 240 19.86 -1.88 -0.38
C SER A 240 20.46 -2.35 0.96
N ALA A 241 20.79 -3.64 1.13
CA ALA A 241 21.41 -4.15 2.36
C ALA A 241 22.80 -3.53 2.67
N ASP A 242 23.50 -3.04 1.65
CA ASP A 242 24.79 -2.33 1.74
C ASP A 242 24.65 -0.81 1.92
N SER A 243 23.42 -0.30 1.82
CA SER A 243 23.15 1.12 1.62
C SER A 243 23.24 1.88 2.95
N GLN A 244 23.75 3.10 2.86
CA GLN A 244 24.12 3.87 4.05
C GLN A 244 22.92 4.43 4.79
N LEU A 245 21.77 4.60 4.13
CA LEU A 245 20.50 4.94 4.77
C LEU A 245 19.33 4.57 3.86
N VAL A 246 18.28 3.97 4.42
CA VAL A 246 17.00 3.72 3.74
C VAL A 246 15.95 4.71 4.27
N LEU A 247 15.24 5.38 3.35
CA LEU A 247 14.08 6.22 3.64
C LEU A 247 12.81 5.52 3.16
N LEU A 248 11.84 5.37 4.05
CA LEU A 248 10.52 4.79 3.76
C LEU A 248 9.40 5.77 4.12
N ASN A 249 8.29 5.64 3.41
CA ASN A 249 7.04 6.27 3.80
C ASN A 249 6.44 5.56 5.03
N LEU A 250 6.15 6.31 6.08
CA LEU A 250 5.47 5.84 7.28
C LEU A 250 3.96 5.73 7.01
N PRO A 251 3.38 4.51 6.96
CA PRO A 251 1.95 4.33 6.68
C PRO A 251 1.10 5.01 7.75
N LYS A 252 -0.14 5.40 7.42
CA LYS A 252 -1.02 6.07 8.39
C LYS A 252 -1.27 5.15 9.61
N PRO A 253 -0.98 5.59 10.84
CA PRO A 253 -1.32 4.85 12.06
C PRO A 253 -2.83 4.57 12.13
N PRO A 254 -3.25 3.44 12.73
CA PRO A 254 -4.66 3.16 13.00
C PRO A 254 -5.23 4.18 14.00
N VAL A 255 -6.51 4.51 13.88
CA VAL A 255 -7.18 5.49 14.76
C VAL A 255 -7.49 4.88 16.13
N ALA A 256 -7.87 3.60 16.18
CA ALA A 256 -8.08 2.87 17.43
C ALA A 256 -6.74 2.38 18.00
N LYS A 257 -6.53 2.52 19.32
CA LYS A 257 -5.29 2.07 19.98
C LYS A 257 -5.08 0.56 19.85
N GLU A 258 -6.15 -0.24 19.83
CA GLU A 258 -6.13 -1.70 19.61
C GLU A 258 -5.39 -2.14 18.34
N GLY A 259 -5.29 -1.29 17.31
CA GLY A 259 -4.57 -1.60 16.08
C GLY A 259 -3.08 -1.25 16.12
N LEU A 260 -2.59 -0.57 17.16
CA LEU A 260 -1.20 -0.09 17.22
C LEU A 260 -0.20 -1.23 17.22
N ASP A 261 -0.50 -2.35 17.89
CA ASP A 261 0.42 -3.48 17.99
C ASP A 261 0.56 -4.21 16.63
N ASP A 262 -0.54 -4.41 15.89
CA ASP A 262 -0.48 -4.88 14.49
C ASP A 262 0.36 -3.94 13.60
N TYR A 263 0.26 -2.62 13.85
CA TYR A 263 0.91 -1.58 13.05
C TYR A 263 2.41 -1.47 13.34
N MET A 264 2.80 -1.55 14.61
CA MET A 264 4.20 -1.57 15.03
C MET A 264 4.87 -2.85 14.57
N HIS A 265 4.22 -4.00 14.75
CA HIS A 265 4.75 -5.27 14.25
C HIS A 265 4.87 -5.33 12.72
N TYR A 266 3.91 -4.74 11.98
CA TYR A 266 4.03 -4.55 10.52
C TYR A 266 5.28 -3.74 10.15
N LEU A 267 5.61 -2.69 10.90
CA LEU A 267 6.78 -1.84 10.66
C LEU A 267 8.10 -2.53 11.04
N GLU A 268 8.12 -3.34 12.08
CA GLU A 268 9.25 -4.21 12.42
C GLU A 268 9.54 -5.19 11.28
N VAL A 269 8.53 -5.94 10.82
CA VAL A 269 8.68 -6.91 9.72
C VAL A 269 9.11 -6.23 8.41
N LEU A 270 8.61 -5.03 8.14
CA LEU A 270 9.01 -4.20 6.99
C LEU A 270 10.47 -3.68 7.09
N SER A 271 11.08 -3.67 8.28
CA SER A 271 12.40 -3.08 8.52
C SER A 271 13.39 -3.94 9.31
N ASP A 272 13.13 -5.24 9.40
CA ASP A 272 14.05 -6.23 9.95
C ASP A 272 15.35 -6.29 9.13
N LYS A 273 16.49 -6.40 9.82
CA LYS A 273 17.87 -6.38 9.28
C LYS A 273 18.31 -5.15 8.49
N ILE A 274 17.51 -4.09 8.37
CA ILE A 274 17.95 -2.82 7.75
C ILE A 274 18.72 -1.98 8.80
N PRO A 275 20.05 -1.72 8.63
CA PRO A 275 20.86 -1.17 9.73
C PRO A 275 20.54 0.28 10.12
N ARG A 276 20.09 1.11 9.17
CA ARG A 276 19.67 2.49 9.40
C ARG A 276 18.47 2.80 8.53
N ILE A 277 17.34 3.11 9.16
CA ILE A 277 16.10 3.40 8.47
C ILE A 277 15.39 4.61 9.06
N LEU A 278 14.83 5.43 8.17
CA LEU A 278 14.14 6.66 8.50
C LEU A 278 12.73 6.62 7.89
N PHE A 279 11.73 6.42 8.74
CA PHE A 279 10.32 6.45 8.33
C PHE A 279 9.81 7.90 8.33
N ILE A 280 9.18 8.33 7.25
CA ILE A 280 8.79 9.73 7.01
C ILE A 280 7.30 9.79 6.64
N ARG A 281 6.57 10.75 7.21
CA ARG A 281 5.15 11.00 6.88
C ARG A 281 4.89 12.50 6.78
N GLY A 282 4.44 12.95 5.61
CA GLY A 282 3.87 14.28 5.44
C GLY A 282 2.43 14.39 5.96
N THR A 283 1.97 15.62 6.06
CA THR A 283 0.59 16.03 6.36
C THR A 283 -0.29 16.02 5.10
N GLY A 284 0.31 16.06 3.91
CA GLY A 284 -0.38 16.31 2.64
C GLY A 284 -0.58 17.81 2.35
N LYS A 285 -0.02 18.69 3.19
CA LYS A 285 -0.05 20.16 3.05
C LYS A 285 1.34 20.75 2.77
N GLU A 286 2.35 19.90 2.64
CA GLU A 286 3.72 20.30 2.30
C GLU A 286 3.78 20.92 0.89
N VAL A 287 4.29 22.15 0.79
CA VAL A 287 4.61 22.81 -0.48
C VAL A 287 6.11 22.92 -0.61
N ILE A 288 6.70 22.19 -1.55
CA ILE A 288 8.14 22.27 -1.86
C ILE A 288 8.36 23.37 -2.88
N THR A 289 8.78 24.55 -2.43
CA THR A 289 9.19 25.66 -3.30
C THR A 289 10.68 25.55 -3.66
N THR A 290 11.02 25.72 -4.93
CA THR A 290 12.38 25.57 -5.48
C THR A 290 13.30 26.78 -5.26
N TYR A 291 13.09 27.54 -4.18
CA TYR A 291 13.82 28.77 -3.86
C TYR A 291 14.43 28.72 -2.46
N SER A 292 15.75 28.50 -2.40
CA SER A 292 16.62 28.66 -1.23
C SER A 292 18.06 28.82 -1.72
#